data_AF-A0A527GSQ1-F1
#
_entry.id   AF-A0A527GSQ1-F1
#
_cell.length_a   1.000
_cell.length_b   1.000
_cell.length_c   1.000
_cell.angle_alpha   90.00
_cell.angle_beta   90.00
_cell.angle_gamma   90.00
#
_symmetry.space_group_name_H-M   'P 1'
#
loop_
_entity.id
_entity.type
_entity.pdbx_description
1 polymer ?
#
loop_
_entity_poly.entity_id
_entity_poly.type
_entity_poly.pdbx_seq_one_letter_code
_entity_poly.pdbx_strand_id
1 'polypeptide(L)'
;QAQPPEFPDKIAAGSAPVLGFDQSGVFAIDPPSPRRVADVTGAGDALTGATVAALLRGLPLRKALREGVAAAMLAIESAEAVPSFTAGSFGQALALVPEARVVA
;
A
#
# COMPACT_ATOMS: atom_id res chain seq x y z
N GLN A 1 -28.57 -16.51 12.64
CA GLN A 1 -27.79 -16.78 11.42
C GLN A 1 -26.40 -16.25 11.67
N ALA A 2 -25.37 -17.09 11.59
CA ALA A 2 -23.99 -16.63 11.80
C ALA A 2 -23.53 -15.92 10.51
N GLN A 3 -23.10 -14.67 10.64
CA GLN A 3 -22.46 -13.92 9.55
C GLN A 3 -21.20 -14.71 9.13
N PRO A 4 -21.03 -15.06 7.84
CA PRO A 4 -19.78 -15.68 7.40
C PRO A 4 -18.62 -14.70 7.64
N PRO A 5 -17.40 -15.19 7.92
CA PRO A 5 -16.25 -14.31 8.03
C PRO A 5 -16.06 -13.59 6.70
N GLU A 6 -16.20 -12.26 6.71
CA GLU A 6 -15.80 -11.43 5.59
C GLU A 6 -14.28 -11.53 5.44
N PHE A 7 -13.83 -12.30 4.44
CA PHE A 7 -12.48 -12.15 3.94
C PHE A 7 -12.43 -10.81 3.21
N PRO A 8 -11.57 -9.86 3.61
CA PRO A 8 -11.54 -8.57 2.96
C PRO A 8 -10.93 -8.74 1.57
N ASP A 9 -11.77 -8.85 0.55
CA ASP A 9 -11.42 -8.76 -0.88
C ASP A 9 -10.89 -7.35 -1.27
N LYS A 10 -10.55 -6.51 -0.29
CA LYS A 10 -10.13 -5.12 -0.47
C LYS A 10 -8.81 -4.88 0.24
N ILE A 11 -7.76 -4.60 -0.54
CA ILE A 11 -6.52 -4.04 0.00
C ILE A 11 -6.79 -2.55 0.25
N ALA A 12 -7.06 -2.19 1.51
CA ALA A 12 -7.26 -0.81 1.92
C ALA A 12 -6.05 -0.32 2.73
N ALA A 13 -5.42 0.76 2.29
CA ALA A 13 -4.48 1.51 3.13
C ALA A 13 -5.29 2.31 4.18
N GLY A 14 -5.75 1.62 5.22
CA GLY A 14 -6.12 2.27 6.48
C GLY A 14 -4.89 2.46 7.36
N SER A 15 -5.11 2.79 8.63
CA SER A 15 -4.05 2.77 9.66
C SER A 15 -3.53 1.36 9.98
N ALA A 16 -4.11 0.33 9.36
CA ALA A 16 -3.81 -1.06 9.60
C ALA A 16 -2.65 -1.56 8.72
N PRO A 17 -1.90 -2.57 9.16
CA PRO A 17 -0.82 -3.17 8.37
C PRO A 17 -1.35 -3.74 7.05
N VAL A 18 -0.60 -3.55 5.97
CA VAL A 18 -0.87 -4.21 4.69
C VAL A 18 -0.23 -5.60 4.72
N LEU A 19 -1.05 -6.63 4.51
CA LEU A 19 -0.60 -8.02 4.49
C LEU A 19 -0.26 -8.47 3.07
N GLY A 20 0.85 -9.19 2.95
CA GLY A 20 1.27 -9.85 1.73
C GLY A 20 1.52 -11.33 1.97
N PHE A 21 1.27 -12.13 0.93
CA PHE A 21 1.44 -13.57 0.94
C PHE A 21 2.38 -13.95 -0.20
N ASP A 22 3.47 -14.65 0.12
CA ASP A 22 4.38 -15.21 -0.88
C ASP A 22 4.76 -16.65 -0.51
N GLN A 23 5.66 -17.25 -1.30
CA GLN A 23 6.11 -18.63 -1.09
C GLN A 23 6.83 -18.85 0.24
N SER A 24 7.29 -17.78 0.91
CA SER A 24 7.97 -17.83 2.19
C SER A 24 7.05 -17.59 3.39
N GLY A 25 5.75 -17.37 3.16
CA GLY A 25 4.75 -17.22 4.22
C GLY A 25 4.07 -15.85 4.21
N VAL A 26 3.58 -15.45 5.37
CA VAL A 26 2.81 -14.20 5.53
C VAL A 26 3.73 -13.09 6.01
N PHE A 27 3.59 -11.91 5.42
CA PHE A 27 4.31 -10.71 5.84
C PHE A 27 3.40 -9.51 5.98
N ALA A 28 3.83 -8.54 6.77
CA ALA A 28 3.13 -7.29 7.01
C ALA A 28 4.05 -6.11 6.69
N ILE A 29 3.47 -5.03 6.16
CA ILE A 29 4.08 -3.72 6.08
C ILE A 29 3.19 -2.77 6.88
N ASP A 30 3.75 -2.21 7.94
CA ASP A 30 3.09 -1.19 8.75
C ASP A 30 3.13 0.14 7.98
N PRO A 31 2.00 0.68 7.49
CA PRO A 31 2.02 1.94 6.75
C PRO A 31 2.44 3.09 7.67
N PRO A 32 3.23 4.06 7.17
CA PRO A 32 3.53 5.25 7.95
C PRO A 32 2.24 6.02 8.24
N SER A 33 2.18 6.74 9.37
CA SER A 33 1.03 7.58 9.66
C SER A 33 0.92 8.71 8.63
N PRO A 34 -0.27 8.94 8.03
CA PRO A 34 -0.45 10.03 7.09
C PRO A 34 -0.23 11.36 7.78
N ARG A 35 0.44 12.30 7.10
CA ARG A 35 0.60 13.67 7.60
C ARG A 35 -0.75 14.39 7.64
N ARG A 36 -1.63 14.05 6.71
CA ARG A 36 -3.00 14.54 6.58
C ARG A 36 -3.84 13.49 5.85
N VAL A 37 -5.10 13.33 6.25
CA VAL A 37 -6.08 12.59 5.44
C VAL A 37 -6.90 13.63 4.69
N ALA A 38 -6.77 13.66 3.36
CA ALA A 38 -7.47 14.58 2.49
C ALA A 38 -8.68 13.90 1.84
N ASP A 39 -8.46 12.75 1.20
CA ASP A 39 -9.49 11.86 0.65
C ASP A 39 -8.98 10.42 0.70
N VAL A 40 -9.83 9.45 1.00
CA VAL A 40 -9.45 8.02 0.98
C VAL A 40 -9.82 7.34 -0.34
N THR A 41 -10.51 8.05 -1.23
CA THR A 41 -10.88 7.60 -2.57
C THR A 41 -9.62 7.34 -3.39
N GLY A 42 -9.54 6.18 -4.06
CA GLY A 42 -8.41 5.82 -4.90
C GLY A 42 -7.16 5.30 -4.18
N ALA A 43 -7.12 5.30 -2.83
CA ALA A 43 -5.97 4.75 -2.09
C ALA A 43 -5.71 3.26 -2.38
N GLY A 44 -6.77 2.47 -2.54
CA GLY A 44 -6.67 1.06 -2.92
C GLY A 44 -6.21 0.85 -4.37
N ASP A 45 -6.63 1.73 -5.28
CA ASP A 45 -6.20 1.69 -6.67
C ASP A 45 -4.74 2.12 -6.81
N ALA A 46 -4.31 3.14 -6.07
CA ALA A 46 -2.91 3.56 -5.99
C ALA A 46 -2.03 2.44 -5.42
N LEU A 47 -2.48 1.78 -4.35
CA LEU A 47 -1.81 0.62 -3.73
C LEU A 47 -1.62 -0.51 -4.75
N THR A 48 -2.70 -0.91 -5.40
CA THR A 48 -2.71 -2.02 -6.36
C THR A 48 -1.91 -1.67 -7.61
N GLY A 49 -2.16 -0.50 -8.20
CA GLY A 49 -1.54 -0.04 -9.42
C GLY A 49 -0.02 0.11 -9.29
N ALA A 50 0.46 0.75 -8.22
CA ALA A 50 1.89 0.89 -7.98
C ALA A 50 2.57 -0.45 -7.66
N THR A 51 1.90 -1.35 -6.92
CA THR A 51 2.40 -2.71 -6.68
C THR A 51 2.55 -3.48 -7.99
N VAL A 52 1.52 -3.48 -8.85
CA VAL A 52 1.57 -4.16 -10.15
C VAL A 52 2.65 -3.55 -11.05
N ALA A 53 2.75 -2.22 -11.11
CA ALA A 53 3.80 -1.55 -11.87
C ALA A 53 5.22 -1.93 -11.40
N ALA A 54 5.43 -2.04 -10.07
CA ALA A 54 6.69 -2.50 -9.49
C ALA A 54 7.01 -3.97 -9.83
N LEU A 55 6.00 -4.85 -9.78
CA LEU A 55 6.14 -6.25 -10.19
C LEU A 55 6.51 -6.37 -11.67
N LEU A 56 5.87 -5.59 -12.55
CA LEU A 56 6.17 -5.56 -13.98
C LEU A 56 7.60 -5.05 -14.27
N ARG A 57 8.19 -4.25 -13.37
CA ARG A 57 9.60 -3.86 -13.41
C ARG A 57 10.55 -4.92 -12.85
N GLY A 58 10.05 -6.08 -12.43
CA GLY A 58 10.85 -7.19 -11.91
C GLY A 58 11.20 -7.08 -10.42
N LEU A 59 10.53 -6.21 -9.66
CA LEU A 59 10.76 -6.13 -8.22
C LEU A 59 10.14 -7.33 -7.49
N PRO A 60 10.79 -7.88 -6.46
CA PRO A 60 10.18 -8.86 -5.58
C PRO A 60 8.91 -8.33 -4.92
N LEU A 61 7.91 -9.20 -4.68
CA LEU A 61 6.59 -8.81 -4.16
C LEU A 61 6.66 -7.93 -2.90
N ARG A 62 7.56 -8.22 -1.96
CA ARG A 62 7.75 -7.42 -0.74
C ARG A 62 8.17 -5.98 -1.03
N LYS A 63 9.06 -5.78 -2.01
CA LYS A 63 9.49 -4.44 -2.43
C LYS A 63 8.38 -3.75 -3.24
N ALA A 64 7.70 -4.50 -4.11
CA ALA A 64 6.58 -3.99 -4.88
C ALA A 64 5.43 -3.52 -3.96
N LEU A 65 5.12 -4.26 -2.90
CA LEU A 65 4.07 -3.90 -1.96
C LEU A 65 4.43 -2.64 -1.16
N ARG A 66 5.72 -2.43 -0.83
CA ARG A 66 6.18 -1.18 -0.21
C ARG A 66 5.96 0.03 -1.10
N GLU A 67 6.20 -0.11 -2.40
CA GLU A 67 5.88 0.92 -3.39
C GLU A 67 4.37 1.20 -3.47
N GLY A 68 3.57 0.15 -3.43
CA GLY A 68 2.12 0.24 -3.28
C GLY A 68 1.71 1.08 -2.07
N VAL A 69 2.26 0.77 -0.88
CA VAL A 69 1.96 1.51 0.35
C VAL A 69 2.33 2.99 0.20
N ALA A 70 3.49 3.30 -0.39
CA ALA A 70 3.90 4.69 -0.63
C ALA A 70 2.92 5.43 -1.55
N ALA A 71 2.44 4.79 -2.63
CA ALA A 71 1.46 5.38 -3.52
C ALA A 71 0.11 5.61 -2.83
N ALA A 72 -0.34 4.65 -2.02
CA ALA A 72 -1.58 4.76 -1.27
C ALA A 72 -1.54 5.91 -0.26
N MET A 73 -0.40 6.08 0.43
CA MET A 73 -0.17 7.19 1.35
C MET A 73 -0.29 8.54 0.66
N LEU A 74 0.33 8.68 -0.50
CA LEU A 74 0.26 9.91 -1.27
C LEU A 74 -1.15 10.16 -1.80
N ALA A 75 -1.90 9.12 -2.17
CA ALA A 75 -3.30 9.24 -2.57
C ALA A 75 -4.18 9.72 -1.40
N ILE A 76 -3.94 9.20 -0.19
CA ILE A 76 -4.64 9.61 1.03
C ILE A 76 -4.37 11.09 1.38
N GLU A 77 -3.15 11.55 1.14
CA GLU A 77 -2.73 12.94 1.41
C GLU A 77 -3.23 13.93 0.33
N SER A 78 -3.72 13.42 -0.81
CA SER A 78 -4.24 14.20 -1.93
C SER A 78 -5.75 14.40 -1.84
N ALA A 79 -6.22 15.58 -2.24
CA ALA A 79 -7.65 15.84 -2.43
C ALA A 79 -8.13 15.52 -3.86
N GLU A 80 -7.21 15.14 -4.75
CA GLU A 80 -7.51 14.77 -6.14
C GLU A 80 -7.73 13.26 -6.24
N ALA A 81 -8.80 12.84 -6.93
CA ALA A 81 -9.09 11.43 -7.18
C ALA A 81 -8.00 10.72 -8.01
N VAL A 82 -7.24 11.48 -8.80
CA VAL A 82 -6.06 10.99 -9.54
C VAL A 82 -4.91 11.98 -9.29
N PRO A 83 -4.14 11.79 -8.22
CA PRO A 83 -3.07 12.71 -7.88
C PRO A 83 -1.90 12.62 -8.87
N SER A 84 -1.34 13.76 -9.27
CA SER A 84 -0.08 13.80 -10.01
C SER A 84 1.12 13.74 -9.04
N PHE A 85 1.87 12.64 -9.07
CA PHE A 85 3.10 12.50 -8.28
C PHE A 85 4.33 12.58 -9.16
N THR A 86 5.38 13.23 -8.65
CA THR A 86 6.72 13.18 -9.26
C THR A 86 7.49 11.97 -8.74
N ALA A 87 8.51 11.54 -9.49
CA ALA A 87 9.44 10.52 -9.00
C ALA A 87 10.09 10.90 -7.65
N GLY A 88 10.33 12.21 -7.43
CA GLY A 88 10.90 12.73 -6.18
C GLY A 88 9.95 12.60 -4.99
N SER A 89 8.68 13.02 -5.15
CA SER A 89 7.66 12.89 -4.09
C SER A 89 7.36 11.43 -3.77
N PHE A 90 7.35 10.56 -4.79
CA PHE A 90 7.21 9.11 -4.60
C PHE A 90 8.39 8.51 -3.81
N GLY A 91 9.63 8.86 -4.17
CA GLY A 91 10.82 8.40 -3.46
C GLY A 91 10.84 8.83 -1.98
N GLN A 92 10.39 10.05 -1.67
CA GLN A 92 10.27 10.53 -0.29
C GLN A 92 9.22 9.74 0.51
N ALA A 93 8.05 9.45 -0.10
CA ALA A 93 7.03 8.63 0.54
C ALA A 93 7.53 7.19 0.79
N LEU A 94 8.19 6.59 -0.21
CA LEU A 94 8.75 5.25 -0.10
C LEU A 94 9.81 5.13 1.00
N ALA A 95 10.63 6.16 1.20
CA ALA A 95 11.64 6.19 2.26
C ALA A 95 11.03 6.12 3.67
N LEU A 96 9.75 6.50 3.84
CA LEU A 96 9.03 6.42 5.11
C LEU A 96 8.34 5.07 5.32
N VAL A 97 8.18 4.27 4.27
CA VAL A 97 7.57 2.95 4.37
C VAL A 97 8.60 1.97 4.94
N PRO A 98 8.34 1.29 6.07
CA PRO A 98 9.29 0.34 6.63
C PRO A 98 9.45 -0.90 5.74
N GLU A 99 10.49 -1.69 6.03
CA GLU A 99 10.65 -3.01 5.39
C GLU A 99 9.54 -3.98 5.81
N ALA A 100 9.28 -4.96 4.95
CA ALA A 100 8.31 -6.02 5.23
C ALA A 100 8.78 -6.90 6.41
N ARG A 101 7.92 -7.07 7.41
CA ARG A 101 8.15 -7.93 8.57
C ARG A 101 7.42 -9.26 8.38
N VAL A 102 8.11 -10.38 8.64
CA VAL A 102 7.50 -11.72 8.62
C VAL A 102 6.53 -11.85 9.80
N VAL A 103 5.37 -12.45 9.57
CA VAL A 103 4.31 -12.63 10.57
C VAL A 103 4.16 -14.10 10.95
N ALA A 104 4.28 -15.01 9.98
CA ALA A 104 4.22 -16.45 10.17
C ALA A 104 4.93 -17.17 9.02
#